data_AF-A0A4V2SL57-F1
#
_entry.id   AF-A0A4V2SL57-F1
#
_cell.length_a   1.000
_cell.length_b   1.000
_cell.length_c   1.000
_cell.angle_alpha   90.00
_cell.angle_beta   90.00
_cell.angle_gamma   90.00
#
_symmetry.space_group_name_H-M   'P 1'
#
loop_
_entity.id
_entity.type
_entity.pdbx_description
1 polymer ?
#
loop_
_entity_poly.entity_id
_entity_poly.type
_entity_poly.pdbx_seq_one_letter_code
_entity_poly.pdbx_strand_id
1 'polypeptide(L)' 'MFRRKKKLRSEINGNLLETLTTCKEDWFRKKRVIEKSIEPSDEVMYQLKLAEAKYLFLLKEARFHSLSLKVK' A
#
# COMPACT_ATOMS: atom_id res chain seq x y z
N MET A 1 30.26 -8.09 6.83
CA MET A 1 29.10 -7.28 7.30
C MET A 1 28.14 -6.85 6.17
N PHE A 2 28.61 -6.55 4.96
CA PHE A 2 27.77 -6.03 3.87
C PHE A 2 26.67 -6.96 3.32
N ARG A 3 26.85 -8.30 3.34
CA ARG A 3 25.80 -9.26 2.93
C ARG A 3 24.56 -9.23 3.84
N ARG A 4 24.72 -9.09 5.16
CA ARG A 4 23.59 -8.98 6.11
C ARG A 4 22.77 -7.71 5.85
N LYS A 5 23.44 -6.59 5.60
CA LYS A 5 22.81 -5.30 5.27
C LYS A 5 22.04 -5.33 3.93
N LYS A 6 22.47 -6.16 2.97
CA LYS A 6 21.74 -6.36 1.70
C LYS A 6 20.51 -7.25 1.90
N LYS A 7 20.62 -8.32 2.68
CA LYS A 7 19.50 -9.22 3.01
C LYS A 7 18.39 -8.46 3.75
N LEU A 8 18.75 -7.71 4.79
CA LEU A 8 17.80 -6.89 5.56
C LEU A 8 17.05 -5.88 4.69
N ARG A 9 17.75 -5.21 3.77
CA ARG A 9 17.11 -4.29 2.82
C ARG A 9 16.13 -5.00 1.88
N SER A 10 16.48 -6.20 1.40
CA SER A 10 15.59 -7.00 0.55
C SER A 10 14.32 -7.42 1.28
N GLU A 11 14.44 -7.78 2.56
CA GLU A 11 13.32 -8.19 3.40
C GLU A 11 12.38 -7.02 3.70
N ILE A 12 12.93 -5.86 4.09
CA ILE A 12 12.15 -4.62 4.29
C ILE A 12 11.40 -4.23 3.00
N ASN A 13 12.08 -4.30 1.86
CA ASN A 13 11.46 -4.01 0.56
C ASN A 13 10.33 -5.01 0.22
N GLY A 14 10.52 -6.30 0.53
CA GLY A 14 9.49 -7.32 0.36
C GLY A 14 8.26 -7.03 1.21
N ASN A 15 8.47 -6.73 2.49
CA ASN A 15 7.39 -6.40 3.42
C ASN A 15 6.65 -5.12 3.00
N LEU A 16 7.37 -4.12 2.47
CA LEU A 16 6.77 -2.89 1.96
C LEU A 16 5.86 -3.17 0.75
N LEU A 17 6.31 -4.02 -0.18
CA LEU A 17 5.53 -4.44 -1.33
C LEU A 17 4.28 -5.21 -0.91
N GLU A 18 4.42 -6.18 0.00
CA GLU A 18 3.29 -6.95 0.54
C GLU A 18 2.26 -6.04 1.21
N THR A 19 2.71 -5.14 2.07
CA THR A 19 1.83 -4.19 2.76
C THR A 19 1.12 -3.25 1.77
N LEU A 20 1.83 -2.81 0.71
CA LEU A 20 1.26 -1.97 -0.34
C LEU A 20 0.18 -2.74 -1.12
N THR A 21 0.40 -4.01 -1.45
CA THR A 21 -0.60 -4.85 -2.12
C THR A 21 -1.85 -5.05 -1.26
N THR A 22 -1.71 -5.33 0.04
CA THR A 22 -2.85 -5.46 0.95
C THR A 22 -3.63 -4.15 1.09
N CYS A 23 -2.94 -3.02 1.24
CA CYS A 23 -3.60 -1.71 1.33
C CYS A 23 -4.36 -1.35 0.04
N LYS A 24 -3.81 -1.74 -1.11
CA LYS A 24 -4.48 -1.58 -2.41
C LYS A 24 -5.78 -2.39 -2.43
N GLU A 25 -5.71 -3.68 -2.10
CA GLU A 25 -6.88 -4.57 -2.08
C GLU A 25 -7.97 -4.08 -1.12
N ASP A 26 -7.59 -3.63 0.07
CA ASP A 26 -8.51 -3.05 1.05
C ASP A 26 -9.21 -1.80 0.50
N TRP A 27 -8.45 -0.88 -0.11
CA TRP A 27 -9.02 0.31 -0.72
C TRP A 27 -10.01 -0.05 -1.85
N PHE A 28 -9.64 -0.96 -2.75
CA PHE A 28 -10.52 -1.41 -3.83
C PHE A 28 -11.77 -2.13 -3.31
N ARG A 29 -11.64 -2.93 -2.25
CA ARG A 29 -12.77 -3.61 -1.61
C ARG A 29 -13.76 -2.59 -1.03
N LYS A 30 -13.28 -1.61 -0.26
CA LYS A 30 -14.13 -0.54 0.29
C LYS A 30 -14.78 0.29 -0.80
N LYS A 31 -14.02 0.61 -1.86
CA LYS A 31 -14.53 1.35 -3.02
C LYS A 31 -15.70 0.61 -3.69
N ARG A 32 -15.55 -0.70 -3.92
CA ARG A 32 -16.59 -1.55 -4.52
C ARG A 32 -17.86 -1.63 -3.66
N VAL A 33 -17.74 -1.61 -2.33
CA VAL A 33 -18.89 -1.59 -1.43
C VAL A 33 -19.65 -0.28 -1.56
N ILE A 34 -18.93 0.86 -1.58
CA ILE A 34 -19.52 2.20 -1.72
C ILE A 34 -20.18 2.38 -3.09
N GLU A 35 -19.55 1.92 -4.17
CA GLU A 35 -20.11 2.01 -5.54
C GLU A 35 -21.45 1.26 -5.69
N LYS A 36 -21.70 0.25 -4.86
CA LYS A 36 -22.96 -0.52 -4.84
C LYS A 36 -23.96 0.02 -3.82
N SER A 37 -23.58 1.02 -3.03
CA SER A 37 -24.42 1.59 -1.98
C SER A 37 -25.24 2.75 -2.54
N ILE A 38 -26.54 2.76 -2.26
CA ILE A 38 -27.44 3.86 -2.66
C ILE A 38 -27.15 5.11 -1.82
N GLU A 39 -26.89 4.93 -0.52
CA GLU A 39 -26.51 6.00 0.40
C GLU A 39 -25.49 5.47 1.42
N PRO A 40 -24.18 5.62 1.14
CA PRO A 40 -23.14 5.20 2.08
C PRO A 40 -23.07 6.17 3.27
N SER A 41 -22.98 5.62 4.48
CA SER A 41 -22.76 6.41 5.70
C SER A 41 -21.42 7.17 5.66
N ASP A 42 -21.37 8.33 6.31
CA ASP A 42 -20.16 9.13 6.48
C ASP A 42 -18.99 8.32 7.04
N GLU A 43 -19.25 7.39 7.97
CA GLU A 43 -18.22 6.53 8.53
C GLU A 43 -17.55 5.67 7.45
N VAL A 44 -18.35 5.09 6.55
CA VAL A 44 -17.87 4.26 5.45
C VAL A 44 -17.05 5.11 4.47
N MET A 45 -17.47 6.35 4.23
CA MET A 45 -16.74 7.31 3.41
C MET A 45 -15.41 7.71 4.04
N TYR A 46 -15.36 7.95 5.36
CA TYR A 46 -14.10 8.22 6.07
C TYR A 46 -13.16 7.03 6.02
N GLN A 47 -13.68 5.81 6.20
CA GLN A 47 -12.90 4.60 6.11
C GLN A 47 -12.31 4.35 4.71
N LEU A 48 -13.01 4.76 3.65
CA LEU A 48 -12.49 4.74 2.28
C LEU A 48 -11.33 5.74 2.12
N LYS A 49 -11.54 7.00 2.52
CA LYS A 49 -10.51 8.05 2.44
C LYS A 49 -9.27 7.68 3.25
N LEU A 50 -9.45 7.06 4.40
CA LEU A 50 -8.34 6.58 5.23
C LEU A 50 -7.55 5.46 4.53
N ALA A 51 -8.24 4.51 3.90
CA ALA A 51 -7.59 3.44 3.13
C ALA A 51 -6.83 4.00 1.91
N GLU A 52 -7.42 4.97 1.22
CA GLU A 52 -6.78 5.68 0.11
C GLU A 52 -5.51 6.41 0.57
N ALA A 53 -5.59 7.16 1.67
CA ALA A 53 -4.44 7.89 2.21
C ALA A 53 -3.29 6.95 2.57
N LYS A 54 -3.57 5.79 3.19
CA LYS A 54 -2.58 4.76 3.49
C LYS A 54 -1.91 4.22 2.22
N TYR A 55 -2.69 3.88 1.21
CA TYR A 55 -2.15 3.39 -0.07
C TYR A 55 -1.28 4.43 -0.78
N LEU A 56 -1.74 5.67 -0.87
CA LEU A 56 -0.99 6.76 -1.48
C LEU A 56 0.29 7.10 -0.72
N PHE A 57 0.26 7.05 0.62
CA PHE A 57 1.45 7.19 1.44
C PHE A 57 2.48 6.10 1.13
N LEU A 58 2.07 4.83 1.13
CA LEU A 58 2.96 3.71 0.81
C LEU A 58 3.50 3.77 -0.63
N LEU A 59 2.73 4.27 -1.58
CA LEU A 59 3.21 4.55 -2.95
C LEU A 59 4.30 5.63 -2.97
N LYS A 60 4.15 6.70 -2.18
CA LYS A 60 5.19 7.72 -2.04
C LYS A 60 6.44 7.11 -1.42
N GLU A 61 6.30 6.37 -0.33
CA GLU A 61 7.43 5.68 0.31
C GLU A 61 8.11 4.70 -0.65
N ALA A 62 7.37 3.88 -1.39
CA ALA A 62 7.94 2.97 -2.39
C ALA A 62 8.69 3.69 -3.51
N ARG A 63 8.25 4.90 -3.90
CA ARG A 63 8.96 5.78 -4.85
C ARG A 63 10.23 6.37 -4.25
N PHE A 64 10.18 6.88 -3.02
CA PHE A 64 11.35 7.38 -2.29
C PHE A 64 12.39 6.27 -2.07
N HIS A 65 11.92 5.09 -1.69
CA HIS A 65 12.74 3.92 -1.51
C HIS A 65 13.23 3.30 -2.80
N SER A 66 12.72 3.77 -3.96
CA SER A 66 13.01 3.33 -5.33
C SER A 66 13.70 1.97 -5.32
N LEU A 67 12.89 0.91 -5.34
CA LEU A 67 13.30 -0.46 -5.58
C LEU A 67 14.32 -0.51 -6.73
N SER A 68 15.59 -0.28 -6.40
CA SER A 68 16.74 -0.28 -7.29
C SER A 68 17.14 -1.73 -7.52
N LEU A 69 16.16 -2.53 -7.90
CA LEU A 69 16.41 -3.70 -8.67
C LEU A 69 16.34 -3.20 -10.10
N LYS A 70 17.50 -2.80 -10.63
CA LYS A 70 17.74 -2.96 -12.06
C LYS A 70 17.26 -4.37 -12.40
N VAL A 71 16.10 -4.46 -13.03
CA VAL A 71 15.70 -5.64 -13.79
C VAL A 71 16.87 -5.87 -14.73
N LYS A 72 17.55 -6.98 -14.52
CA LYS A 72 18.71 -7.39 -15.29
C LYS A 72 18.25 -8.31 -16.39
#